data_AF-A0A7Y7M5A0-F1
#
_entry.id   AF-A0A7Y7M5A0-F1
#
_cell.length_a   1.000
_cell.length_b   1.000
_cell.length_c   1.000
_cell.angle_alpha   90.00
_cell.angle_beta   90.00
_cell.angle_gamma   90.00
#
_symmetry.space_group_name_H-M   'P 1'
#
loop_
_entity.id
_entity.type
_entity.pdbx_description
1 polymer ?
#
loop_
_entity_poly.entity_id
_entity_poly.type
_entity_poly.pdbx_seq_one_letter_code
_entity_poly.pdbx_strand_id
1 'polypeptide(L)'
;MNTNEITLWVQAGAVVVAVGASIVALVVSTLDRRNARWIAAEDRRAALGHAQLMFEQEALLRLLQNLRRGGHTDSVISKDMGAEAGALISAVGPEKLPRNWAKQVAQTESELLAYVDDEEQPDWQRRAVEAHIALNDVTRDIRERIAAGAKA
;
A
#
# COMPACT_ATOMS: atom_id res chain seq x y z
N MET A 1 41.93 47.25 -36.36
CA MET A 1 40.67 46.84 -35.69
C MET A 1 40.19 48.03 -34.89
N ASN A 2 39.06 48.62 -35.28
CA ASN A 2 38.56 49.84 -34.65
C ASN A 2 37.79 49.49 -33.36
N THR A 3 37.74 50.40 -32.39
CA THR A 3 37.08 50.19 -31.08
C THR A 3 35.64 49.69 -31.22
N ASN A 4 34.89 50.21 -32.20
CA ASN A 4 33.51 49.81 -32.48
C ASN A 4 33.38 48.34 -32.91
N GLU A 5 34.38 47.82 -33.62
CA GLU A 5 34.41 46.44 -34.12
C GLU A 5 34.66 45.47 -32.96
N ILE A 6 35.55 45.83 -32.03
CA ILE A 6 35.80 45.07 -30.80
C ILE A 6 34.54 45.02 -29.94
N THR A 7 33.84 46.14 -29.76
CA THR A 7 32.58 46.20 -28.99
C THR A 7 31.51 45.29 -29.58
N LEU A 8 31.37 45.25 -30.91
CA LEU A 8 30.38 44.42 -31.60
C LEU A 8 30.65 42.92 -31.39
N TRP A 9 31.92 42.50 -31.51
CA TRP A 9 32.31 41.10 -31.26
C TRP A 9 32.12 40.68 -29.80
N VAL A 10 32.39 41.58 -28.85
CA VAL A 10 32.14 41.33 -27.43
C VAL A 10 30.63 41.17 -27.17
N GLN A 11 29.79 42.02 -27.76
CA GLN A 11 28.33 41.90 -27.64
C GLN A 11 27.81 40.59 -28.28
N ALA A 12 28.29 40.25 -29.48
CA ALA A 12 27.93 39.00 -30.14
C ALA A 12 28.34 37.78 -29.30
N GLY A 13 29.56 37.79 -28.74
CA GLY A 13 30.03 36.74 -27.82
C GLY A 13 29.14 36.62 -26.57
N ALA A 14 28.77 37.74 -25.96
CA ALA A 14 27.87 37.75 -24.80
C ALA A 14 26.50 37.13 -25.10
N VAL A 15 25.92 37.44 -26.27
CA VAL A 15 24.64 36.85 -26.70
C VAL A 15 24.76 35.34 -26.90
N VAL A 16 25.83 34.86 -27.54
CA VAL A 16 26.06 33.42 -27.74
C VAL A 16 26.18 32.70 -26.39
N VAL A 17 26.92 33.27 -25.44
CA VAL A 17 27.06 32.71 -24.08
C VAL A 17 25.70 32.68 -23.36
N ALA A 18 24.91 33.75 -23.46
CA ALA A 18 23.59 33.82 -22.83
C ALA A 18 22.63 32.77 -23.40
N VAL A 19 22.63 32.56 -24.72
CA VAL A 19 21.83 31.51 -25.37
C VAL A 19 22.33 30.11 -24.99
N GLY A 20 23.65 29.90 -24.96
CA GLY A 20 24.22 28.64 -24.48
C GLY A 20 23.80 28.31 -23.05
N ALA A 21 23.87 29.30 -22.15
CA ALA A 21 23.44 29.16 -20.77
C ALA A 21 21.94 28.87 -20.64
N SER A 22 21.09 29.51 -21.45
CA SER A 22 19.64 29.27 -21.41
C SER A 22 19.27 27.86 -21.88
N ILE A 23 19.94 27.35 -22.91
CA ILE A 23 19.75 25.96 -23.38
C ILE A 23 20.17 24.96 -22.29
N VAL A 24 21.35 25.15 -21.69
CA VAL A 24 21.83 24.28 -20.60
C VAL A 24 20.86 24.31 -19.42
N ALA A 25 20.38 25.49 -19.03
CA ALA A 25 19.41 25.63 -17.94
C ALA A 25 18.10 24.88 -18.24
N LEU A 26 17.59 24.96 -19.48
CA LEU A 26 16.40 24.21 -19.89
C LEU A 26 16.63 22.69 -19.82
N VAL A 27 17.75 22.21 -20.34
CA VAL A 27 18.09 20.78 -20.33
C VAL A 27 18.20 20.28 -18.90
N VAL A 28 18.98 20.95 -18.05
CA VAL A 28 19.14 20.58 -16.63
C VAL A 28 17.79 20.62 -15.91
N SER A 29 16.96 21.64 -16.13
CA SER A 29 15.63 21.71 -15.54
C SER A 29 14.73 20.55 -15.95
N THR A 30 14.78 20.12 -17.22
CA THR A 30 14.00 18.96 -17.67
C THR A 30 14.50 17.64 -17.10
N LEU A 31 15.83 17.46 -17.00
CA LEU A 31 16.43 16.27 -16.39
C LEU A 31 16.14 16.20 -14.90
N ASP A 32 16.27 17.32 -14.18
CA ASP A 32 15.95 17.43 -12.76
C ASP A 32 14.48 17.12 -12.49
N ARG A 33 13.55 17.69 -13.28
CA ARG A 33 12.12 17.36 -13.19
C ARG A 33 11.84 15.88 -13.42
N ARG A 34 12.55 15.23 -14.34
CA ARG A 34 12.40 13.78 -14.58
C ARG A 34 12.91 12.98 -13.39
N ASN A 35 14.08 13.33 -12.88
CA ASN A 35 14.69 12.65 -11.75
C ASN A 35 13.85 12.81 -10.46
N ALA A 36 13.39 14.03 -10.17
CA ALA A 36 12.51 14.30 -9.03
C ALA A 36 11.20 13.51 -9.10
N ARG A 37 10.61 13.34 -10.29
CA ARG A 37 9.40 12.50 -10.47
C ARG A 37 9.68 11.02 -10.21
N TRP A 38 10.83 10.54 -10.66
CA TRP A 38 11.24 9.15 -10.44
C TRP A 38 11.49 8.88 -8.95
N ILE A 39 12.26 9.74 -8.27
CA ILE A 39 12.50 9.64 -6.82
C ILE A 39 11.18 9.70 -6.05
N ALA A 40 10.29 10.65 -6.38
CA ALA A 40 8.99 10.76 -5.72
C ALA A 40 8.05 9.59 -6.02
N ALA A 41 8.22 8.87 -7.12
CA ALA A 41 7.47 7.64 -7.39
C ALA A 41 8.00 6.50 -6.54
N GLU A 42 9.32 6.37 -6.42
CA GLU A 42 9.97 5.35 -5.61
C GLU A 42 9.70 5.54 -4.11
N ASP A 43 9.80 6.77 -3.60
CA ASP A 43 9.48 7.08 -2.21
C ASP A 43 8.01 6.75 -1.88
N ARG A 44 7.09 7.03 -2.79
CA ARG A 44 5.67 6.65 -2.62
C ARG A 44 5.50 5.14 -2.56
N ARG A 45 6.22 4.37 -3.36
CA ARG A 45 6.18 2.89 -3.32
C ARG A 45 6.71 2.37 -1.99
N ALA A 46 7.87 2.86 -1.56
CA ALA A 46 8.47 2.48 -0.29
C ALA A 46 7.56 2.83 0.89
N ALA A 47 6.95 4.02 0.87
CA ALA A 47 6.02 4.46 1.89
C ALA A 47 4.76 3.58 1.97
N LEU A 48 4.19 3.18 0.82
CA LEU A 48 3.02 2.29 0.80
C LEU A 48 3.36 0.90 1.34
N GLY A 49 4.51 0.34 0.94
CA GLY A 49 4.98 -0.95 1.48
C GLY A 49 5.21 -0.91 2.99
N HIS A 50 5.83 0.17 3.49
CA HIS A 50 6.05 0.36 4.91
C HIS A 50 4.73 0.54 5.68
N ALA A 51 3.78 1.32 5.15
CA ALA A 51 2.45 1.50 5.74
C ALA A 51 1.70 0.16 5.85
N GLN A 52 1.78 -0.70 4.82
CA GLN A 52 1.19 -2.03 4.86
C GLN A 52 1.82 -2.90 5.96
N LEU A 53 3.15 -2.95 6.04
CA LEU A 53 3.84 -3.75 7.05
C LEU A 53 3.51 -3.29 8.48
N MET A 54 3.42 -1.98 8.70
CA MET A 54 3.01 -1.41 9.99
C MET A 54 1.57 -1.80 10.35
N PHE A 55 0.65 -1.73 9.38
CA PHE A 55 -0.74 -2.17 9.57
C PHE A 55 -0.80 -3.66 9.95
N GLU A 56 -0.12 -4.52 9.22
CA GLU A 56 -0.08 -5.96 9.49
C GLU A 56 0.56 -6.27 10.85
N GLN A 57 1.64 -5.55 11.21
CA GLN A 57 2.26 -5.67 12.52
C GLN A 57 1.29 -5.28 13.64
N GLU A 58 0.55 -4.18 13.48
CA GLU A 58 -0.46 -3.76 14.46
C GLU A 58 -1.58 -4.79 14.57
N ALA A 59 -2.07 -5.31 13.45
CA ALA A 59 -3.09 -6.35 13.43
C ALA A 59 -2.63 -7.62 14.17
N LEU A 60 -1.40 -8.07 13.91
CA LEU A 60 -0.78 -9.21 14.60
C LEU A 60 -0.56 -8.96 16.09
N LEU A 61 -0.17 -7.74 16.50
CA LEU A 61 -0.02 -7.38 17.90
C LEU A 61 -1.36 -7.41 18.64
N ARG A 62 -2.42 -6.86 18.05
CA ARG A 62 -3.78 -6.90 18.62
C ARG A 62 -4.27 -8.34 18.72
N LEU A 63 -4.03 -9.15 17.70
CA LEU A 63 -4.40 -10.56 17.68
C LEU A 63 -3.68 -11.32 18.80
N LEU A 64 -2.37 -11.10 18.96
CA LEU A 64 -1.59 -11.70 20.03
C LEU A 64 -2.12 -11.29 21.42
N GLN A 65 -2.48 -10.02 21.61
CA GLN A 65 -3.06 -9.54 22.87
C GLN A 65 -4.41 -10.20 23.14
N ASN A 66 -5.28 -10.28 22.13
CA ASN A 66 -6.59 -10.92 22.23
C ASN A 66 -6.45 -12.40 22.65
N LEU A 67 -5.54 -13.14 22.01
CA LEU A 67 -5.24 -14.53 22.39
C LEU A 67 -4.65 -14.67 23.80
N ARG A 68 -3.72 -13.79 24.17
CA ARG A 68 -3.05 -13.86 25.49
C ARG A 68 -3.98 -13.52 26.65
N ARG A 69 -5.11 -12.85 26.39
CA ARG A 69 -6.15 -12.65 27.41
C ARG A 69 -6.81 -13.97 27.85
N GLY A 70 -6.67 -15.06 27.09
CA GLY A 70 -7.10 -16.39 27.50
C GLY A 70 -8.63 -16.59 27.54
N GLY A 71 -9.38 -15.68 26.89
CA GLY A 71 -10.84 -15.66 26.91
C GLY A 71 -11.41 -14.81 28.06
N HIS A 72 -12.74 -14.75 28.14
CA HIS A 72 -13.45 -14.00 29.17
C HIS A 72 -14.63 -14.84 29.67
N THR A 73 -14.94 -14.77 30.97
CA THR A 73 -16.08 -15.52 31.55
C THR A 73 -17.43 -14.97 31.10
N ASP A 74 -17.49 -13.66 30.82
CA ASP A 74 -18.61 -13.03 30.15
C ASP A 74 -18.71 -13.50 28.68
N SER A 75 -19.84 -14.12 28.35
CA SER A 75 -20.14 -14.64 27.01
C SER A 75 -20.20 -13.57 25.92
N VAL A 76 -20.57 -12.33 26.26
CA VAL A 76 -20.62 -11.22 25.28
C VAL A 76 -19.20 -10.82 24.92
N ILE A 77 -18.37 -10.55 25.92
CA ILE A 77 -16.96 -10.18 25.72
C ILE A 77 -16.21 -11.31 24.99
N SER A 78 -16.48 -12.57 25.33
CA SER A 78 -15.85 -13.70 24.62
C SER A 78 -16.25 -13.77 23.14
N LYS A 79 -17.48 -13.40 22.77
CA LYS A 79 -17.92 -13.36 21.38
C LYS A 79 -17.26 -12.20 20.63
N ASP A 80 -17.21 -11.02 21.26
CA ASP A 80 -16.56 -9.84 20.69
C ASP A 80 -15.07 -10.09 20.45
N MET A 81 -14.40 -10.73 21.40
CA MET A 81 -13.01 -11.15 21.25
C MET A 81 -12.81 -12.14 20.10
N GLY A 82 -13.71 -13.12 19.95
CA GLY A 82 -13.66 -14.07 18.83
C GLY A 82 -13.89 -13.40 17.47
N ALA A 83 -14.83 -12.46 17.40
CA ALA A 83 -15.10 -11.68 16.19
C ALA A 83 -13.90 -10.79 15.81
N GLU A 84 -13.30 -10.11 16.80
CA GLU A 84 -12.08 -9.32 16.60
C GLU A 84 -10.93 -10.20 16.10
N ALA A 85 -10.71 -11.37 16.72
CA ALA A 85 -9.68 -12.29 16.28
C ALA A 85 -9.89 -12.73 14.82
N GLY A 86 -11.12 -13.09 14.45
CA GLY A 86 -11.46 -13.43 13.07
C GLY A 86 -11.17 -12.28 12.09
N ALA A 87 -11.57 -11.06 12.41
CA ALA A 87 -11.33 -9.89 11.56
C ALA A 87 -9.82 -9.61 11.37
N LEU A 88 -9.03 -9.69 12.45
CA LEU A 88 -7.59 -9.47 12.42
C LEU A 88 -6.86 -10.55 11.61
N ILE A 89 -7.29 -11.80 11.75
CA ILE A 89 -6.78 -12.92 10.97
C ILE A 89 -6.98 -12.68 9.46
N SER A 90 -8.17 -12.22 9.09
CA SER A 90 -8.55 -11.92 7.71
C SER A 90 -7.73 -10.78 7.13
N ALA A 91 -7.59 -9.69 7.90
CA ALA A 91 -6.80 -8.52 7.50
C ALA A 91 -5.32 -8.83 7.24
N VAL A 92 -4.75 -9.79 7.96
CA VAL A 92 -3.35 -10.21 7.79
C VAL A 92 -3.17 -11.12 6.58
N GLY A 93 -4.19 -11.93 6.26
CA GLY A 93 -4.15 -12.89 5.15
C GLY A 93 -3.40 -14.20 5.47
N PRO A 94 -3.66 -15.27 4.71
CA PRO A 94 -3.23 -16.63 5.03
C PRO A 94 -1.70 -16.83 5.04
N GLU A 95 -0.97 -16.07 4.22
CA GLU A 95 0.49 -16.20 4.07
C GLU A 95 1.30 -15.72 5.28
N LYS A 96 0.73 -14.85 6.13
CA LYS A 96 1.43 -14.29 7.30
C LYS A 96 0.94 -14.87 8.63
N LEU A 97 0.00 -15.81 8.59
CA LEU A 97 -0.53 -16.42 9.79
C LEU A 97 0.33 -17.57 10.32
N PRO A 98 0.30 -17.83 11.64
CA PRO A 98 0.91 -19.00 12.23
C PRO A 98 0.43 -20.30 11.55
N ARG A 99 1.33 -21.27 11.36
CA ARG A 99 1.04 -22.54 10.62
C ARG A 99 -0.15 -23.32 11.19
N ASN A 100 -0.34 -23.25 12.51
CA ASN A 100 -1.45 -23.90 13.22
C ASN A 100 -2.82 -23.27 12.93
N TRP A 101 -2.86 -22.08 12.34
CA TRP A 101 -4.07 -21.32 12.05
C TRP A 101 -4.46 -21.34 10.58
N ALA A 102 -3.60 -21.87 9.70
CA ALA A 102 -3.92 -22.05 8.30
C ALA A 102 -5.26 -22.77 8.10
N LYS A 103 -5.62 -23.73 8.97
CA LYS A 103 -6.91 -24.43 8.91
C LYS A 103 -8.13 -23.55 9.20
N GLN A 104 -7.97 -22.44 9.92
CA GLN A 104 -9.06 -21.50 10.25
C GLN A 104 -9.29 -20.47 9.15
N VAL A 105 -8.38 -20.39 8.16
CA VAL A 105 -8.34 -19.31 7.14
C VAL A 105 -8.19 -19.88 5.73
N ALA A 106 -8.05 -21.20 5.61
CA ALA A 106 -7.95 -21.89 4.33
C ALA A 106 -9.29 -22.01 3.60
N GLN A 107 -10.35 -21.34 4.07
CA GLN A 107 -11.59 -21.27 3.30
C GLN A 107 -11.32 -20.46 2.03
N THR A 108 -11.62 -21.10 0.90
CA THR A 108 -11.55 -20.47 -0.42
C THR A 108 -12.64 -19.42 -0.58
N GLU A 109 -12.43 -18.43 -1.46
CA GLU A 109 -13.45 -17.42 -1.79
C GLU A 109 -14.78 -18.08 -2.21
N SER A 110 -14.72 -19.19 -2.95
CA SER A 110 -15.89 -20.00 -3.31
C SER A 110 -16.61 -20.63 -2.12
N GLU A 111 -15.88 -21.10 -1.10
CA GLU A 111 -16.48 -21.69 0.11
C GLU A 111 -17.13 -20.60 0.98
N LEU A 112 -16.53 -19.41 1.04
CA LEU A 112 -17.12 -18.26 1.74
C LEU A 112 -18.40 -17.78 1.04
N LEU A 113 -18.39 -17.67 -0.29
CA LEU A 113 -19.58 -17.32 -1.06
C LEU A 113 -20.69 -18.37 -0.91
N ALA A 114 -20.36 -19.66 -0.96
CA ALA A 114 -21.33 -20.73 -0.70
C ALA A 114 -21.94 -20.64 0.70
N TYR A 115 -21.16 -20.24 1.71
CA TYR A 115 -21.65 -20.01 3.06
C TYR A 115 -22.59 -18.78 3.16
N VAL A 116 -22.32 -17.73 2.37
CA VAL A 116 -23.20 -16.55 2.28
C VAL A 116 -24.51 -16.87 1.56
N ASP A 117 -24.49 -17.80 0.59
CA ASP A 117 -25.68 -18.21 -0.17
C ASP A 117 -26.53 -19.27 0.56
N ASP A 118 -26.01 -19.90 1.61
CA ASP A 118 -26.72 -20.88 2.42
C ASP A 118 -27.77 -20.22 3.33
N GLU A 119 -29.05 -20.27 2.91
CA GLU A 119 -30.18 -19.71 3.66
C GLU A 119 -30.46 -20.44 4.99
N GLU A 120 -29.89 -21.64 5.21
CA GLU A 120 -29.99 -22.33 6.51
C GLU A 120 -29.08 -21.68 7.57
N GLN A 121 -28.08 -20.89 7.15
CA GLN A 121 -27.22 -20.17 8.08
C GLN A 121 -27.94 -18.94 8.67
N PRO A 122 -27.70 -18.63 9.96
CA PRO A 122 -28.17 -17.39 10.56
C PRO A 122 -27.72 -16.15 9.77
N ASP A 123 -28.66 -15.24 9.49
CA ASP A 123 -28.43 -14.00 8.72
C ASP A 123 -27.22 -13.18 9.23
N TRP A 124 -27.03 -13.11 10.55
CA TRP A 124 -25.88 -12.40 11.13
C TRP A 124 -24.53 -13.06 10.82
N GLN A 125 -24.47 -14.39 10.67
CA GLN A 125 -23.25 -15.10 10.29
C GLN A 125 -22.95 -14.90 8.81
N ARG A 126 -23.98 -14.96 7.97
CA ARG A 126 -23.86 -14.69 6.53
C ARG A 126 -23.31 -13.28 6.28
N ARG A 127 -23.85 -12.26 6.95
CA ARG A 127 -23.36 -10.87 6.88
C ARG A 127 -21.93 -10.71 7.39
N ALA A 128 -21.54 -11.45 8.42
CA ALA A 128 -20.17 -11.42 8.93
C ALA A 128 -19.18 -12.02 7.91
N VAL A 129 -19.57 -13.10 7.22
CA VAL A 129 -18.75 -13.69 6.15
C VAL A 129 -18.71 -12.79 4.92
N GLU A 130 -19.81 -12.13 4.56
CA GLU A 130 -19.82 -11.12 3.50
C GLU A 130 -18.85 -9.96 3.78
N ALA A 131 -18.84 -9.45 5.02
CA ALA A 131 -17.88 -8.43 5.44
C ALA A 131 -16.43 -8.95 5.41
N HIS A 132 -16.22 -10.22 5.70
CA HIS A 132 -14.91 -10.87 5.59
C HIS A 132 -14.42 -10.90 4.14
N ILE A 133 -15.29 -11.26 3.19
CA ILE A 133 -14.97 -11.26 1.75
C ILE A 133 -14.56 -9.85 1.32
N ALA A 134 -15.36 -8.83 1.67
CA ALA A 134 -15.05 -7.45 1.31
C ALA A 134 -13.71 -6.96 1.90
N LEU A 135 -13.37 -7.36 3.12
CA LEU A 135 -12.08 -7.03 3.73
C LEU A 135 -10.90 -7.72 3.01
N ASN A 136 -11.08 -8.97 2.59
CA ASN A 136 -10.07 -9.70 1.81
C ASN A 136 -9.87 -9.05 0.44
N ASP A 137 -10.94 -8.57 -0.21
CA ASP A 137 -10.86 -7.83 -1.48
C ASP A 137 -10.06 -6.53 -1.36
N VAL A 138 -10.33 -5.74 -0.32
CA VAL A 138 -9.58 -4.49 -0.08
C VAL A 138 -8.11 -4.80 0.18
N THR A 139 -7.82 -5.83 0.98
CA THR A 139 -6.45 -6.27 1.25
C THR A 139 -5.74 -6.74 -0.01
N ARG A 140 -6.44 -7.50 -0.87
CA ARG A 140 -5.95 -7.96 -2.19
C ARG A 140 -5.65 -6.78 -3.11
N ASP A 141 -6.56 -5.81 -3.25
CA ASP A 141 -6.35 -4.62 -4.08
C ASP A 141 -5.17 -3.77 -3.59
N ILE A 142 -5.02 -3.57 -2.28
CA ILE A 142 -3.87 -2.87 -1.70
C ILE A 142 -2.56 -3.57 -2.09
N ARG A 143 -2.50 -4.89 -1.96
CA ARG A 143 -1.31 -5.69 -2.33
C ARG A 143 -1.01 -5.64 -3.82
N GLU A 144 -2.03 -5.77 -4.66
CA GLU A 144 -1.88 -5.69 -6.11
C GLU A 144 -1.38 -4.32 -6.55
N ARG A 145 -1.88 -3.24 -5.96
CA ARG A 145 -1.38 -1.88 -6.23
C ARG A 145 0.06 -1.68 -5.79
N ILE A 146 0.45 -2.24 -4.65
CA ILE A 146 1.84 -2.21 -4.19
C ILE A 146 2.74 -3.03 -5.12
N ALA A 147 2.30 -4.24 -5.52
CA ALA A 147 3.05 -5.11 -6.42
C ALA A 147 3.14 -4.55 -7.86
N ALA A 148 2.08 -3.93 -8.38
CA ALA A 148 2.08 -3.23 -9.66
C ALA A 148 2.98 -1.99 -9.61
N GLY A 149 2.94 -1.27 -8.48
CA GLY A 149 3.90 -0.20 -8.19
C GLY A 149 5.34 -0.68 -8.22
N ALA A 150 5.65 -1.88 -7.72
CA ALA A 150 6.99 -2.46 -7.71
C ALA A 150 7.50 -2.93 -9.09
N LYS A 151 6.62 -3.12 -10.08
CA LYS A 151 6.97 -3.58 -11.44
C LYS A 151 7.13 -2.44 -12.47
N ALA A 152 6.69 -1.24 -12.14
CA ALA A 152 6.73 -0.06 -13.03
C ALA A 152 8.01 0.77 -12.84
#